data_AF-A0A1E9MG91-F1
#
_entry.id   AF-A0A1E9MG91-F1
#
_cell.length_a   1.000
_cell.length_b   1.000
_cell.length_c   1.000
_cell.angle_alpha   90.00
_cell.angle_beta   90.00
_cell.angle_gamma   90.00
#
_symmetry.space_group_name_H-M   'P 1'
#
loop_
_entity.id
_entity.type
_entity.pdbx_description
1 polymer ?
#
loop_
_entity_poly.entity_id
_entity_poly.type
_entity_poly.pdbx_seq_one_letter_code
_entity_poly.pdbx_strand_id
1 'polypeptide(L)'
;MTNLPDFIFATGTRVLRASGAMTPVTFDNALDEAKRAGSAVVGLIPFDPDMSAYLFVPERLEEQQVPVPEQTVALAEPVSVTGRQNDRFRAAVATAVERMKAGELSKIVLSRVLTAHYAPGALNLEALYNNLRAQQRSAFNFAVRLPDGERGMNGSYLMGASPELVFRTEGRAFKTHPLAGSAPRIAEPGSAEDEAIRDRLFASPKDRHEHAYVINDIAKRLAPIAEELNVPQVPSLLQTPQLWHLATPIDGVLKEGLTCLDGARAIHPTPAICGAPTEKALDLIRQLESFERRYFGGLVGYMDAEGNGEWALVLRCAQVSPEEAVLYAGAGIVAESDPELEHTETGTKLGSFGRALGVDTLGEDTP
;
A
#
# COMPACT_ATOMS: atom_id res chain seq x y z
N MET A 1 -18.86 -12.95 16.54
CA MET A 1 -18.08 -13.53 15.42
C MET A 1 -18.28 -12.62 14.23
N THR A 2 -17.21 -12.19 13.57
CA THR A 2 -17.28 -11.32 12.40
C THR A 2 -17.68 -12.13 11.16
N ASN A 3 -18.55 -11.58 10.31
CA ASN A 3 -18.99 -12.23 9.06
C ASN A 3 -18.03 -11.98 7.88
N LEU A 4 -16.85 -11.42 8.13
CA LEU A 4 -15.87 -11.17 7.08
C LEU A 4 -15.19 -12.49 6.67
N PRO A 5 -15.08 -12.78 5.36
CA PRO A 5 -14.23 -13.85 4.83
C PRO A 5 -12.76 -13.66 5.21
N ASP A 6 -11.98 -14.74 5.19
CA ASP A 6 -10.55 -14.72 5.51
C ASP A 6 -9.72 -13.86 4.54
N PHE A 7 -10.20 -13.69 3.32
CA PHE A 7 -9.58 -12.80 2.33
C PHE A 7 -10.65 -12.14 1.45
N ILE A 8 -10.49 -10.83 1.24
CA ILE A 8 -11.24 -10.04 0.29
C ILE A 8 -10.28 -9.14 -0.48
N PHE A 9 -10.43 -9.11 -1.80
CA PHE A 9 -9.76 -8.15 -2.68
C PHE A 9 -10.75 -7.62 -3.70
N ALA A 10 -10.91 -6.30 -3.77
CA ALA A 10 -11.98 -5.67 -4.53
C ALA A 10 -11.54 -4.42 -5.27
N THR A 11 -12.07 -4.23 -6.48
CA THR A 11 -11.95 -2.99 -7.25
C THR A 11 -13.33 -2.63 -7.79
N GLY A 12 -13.88 -1.50 -7.34
CA GLY A 12 -15.26 -1.13 -7.64
C GLY A 12 -16.26 -2.21 -7.20
N THR A 13 -17.05 -2.71 -8.17
CA THR A 13 -18.05 -3.75 -7.93
C THR A 13 -17.50 -5.16 -7.97
N ARG A 14 -16.31 -5.38 -8.56
CA ARG A 14 -15.68 -6.70 -8.60
C ARG A 14 -15.09 -7.01 -7.23
N VAL A 15 -15.49 -8.13 -6.64
CA VAL A 15 -15.03 -8.59 -5.32
C VAL A 15 -14.63 -10.06 -5.41
N LEU A 16 -13.36 -10.34 -5.11
CA LEU A 16 -12.86 -11.68 -4.85
C LEU A 16 -12.98 -11.98 -3.36
N ARG A 17 -13.54 -13.14 -3.01
CA ARG A 17 -13.68 -13.60 -1.61
C ARG A 17 -13.14 -15.00 -1.47
N ALA A 18 -12.27 -15.21 -0.49
CA ALA A 18 -11.76 -16.53 -0.15
C ALA A 18 -12.37 -17.01 1.17
N SER A 19 -12.78 -18.27 1.21
CA SER A 19 -13.36 -18.89 2.41
C SER A 19 -13.06 -20.39 2.48
N GLY A 20 -13.28 -20.98 3.65
CA GLY A 20 -13.01 -22.40 3.89
C GLY A 20 -11.57 -22.63 4.35
N ALA A 21 -11.05 -23.83 4.12
CA ALA A 21 -9.67 -24.13 4.48
C ALA A 21 -8.68 -23.26 3.66
N MET A 22 -7.68 -22.70 4.33
CA MET A 22 -6.61 -21.92 3.70
C MET A 22 -5.31 -22.73 3.75
N THR A 23 -4.89 -23.30 2.62
CA THR A 23 -3.66 -24.10 2.54
C THR A 23 -2.45 -23.18 2.34
N PRO A 24 -1.50 -23.10 3.29
CA PRO A 24 -0.34 -22.21 3.16
C PRO A 24 0.56 -22.62 2.00
N VAL A 25 1.11 -21.64 1.29
CA VAL A 25 2.07 -21.85 0.19
C VAL A 25 3.27 -20.91 0.31
N THR A 26 4.37 -21.27 -0.34
CA THR A 26 5.55 -20.44 -0.53
C THR A 26 5.60 -19.91 -1.96
N PHE A 27 6.53 -19.00 -2.26
CA PHE A 27 6.76 -18.56 -3.64
C PHE A 27 7.08 -19.74 -4.58
N ASP A 28 7.79 -20.76 -4.08
CA ASP A 28 8.32 -21.84 -4.93
C ASP A 28 7.24 -22.87 -5.33
N ASN A 29 6.19 -23.07 -4.51
CA ASN A 29 5.12 -24.02 -4.81
C ASN A 29 3.77 -23.37 -5.14
N ALA A 30 3.65 -22.05 -5.02
CA ALA A 30 2.42 -21.28 -5.21
C ALA A 30 1.63 -21.68 -6.47
N LEU A 31 2.29 -21.70 -7.63
CA LEU A 31 1.62 -21.99 -8.91
C LEU A 31 1.14 -23.45 -9.00
N ASP A 32 1.97 -24.39 -8.56
CA ASP A 32 1.66 -25.81 -8.64
C ASP A 32 0.50 -26.18 -7.71
N GLU A 33 0.45 -25.58 -6.51
CA GLU A 33 -0.66 -25.77 -5.58
C GLU A 33 -1.96 -25.13 -6.09
N ALA A 34 -1.90 -23.94 -6.68
CA ALA A 34 -3.07 -23.32 -7.31
C ALA A 34 -3.63 -24.19 -8.44
N LYS A 35 -2.76 -24.71 -9.32
CA LYS A 35 -3.13 -25.66 -10.39
C LYS A 35 -3.76 -26.93 -9.84
N ARG A 36 -3.14 -27.54 -8.82
CA ARG A 36 -3.64 -28.77 -8.21
C ARG A 36 -5.02 -28.59 -7.60
N ALA A 37 -5.26 -27.45 -6.94
CA ALA A 37 -6.53 -27.12 -6.33
C ALA A 37 -7.60 -26.63 -7.33
N GLY A 38 -7.20 -26.23 -8.55
CA GLY A 38 -8.10 -25.55 -9.48
C GLY A 38 -8.59 -24.21 -8.92
N SER A 39 -7.73 -23.50 -8.19
CA SER A 39 -8.04 -22.28 -7.44
C SER A 39 -6.98 -21.20 -7.74
N ALA A 40 -6.79 -20.24 -6.83
CA ALA A 40 -5.77 -19.21 -6.92
C ALA A 40 -4.92 -19.17 -5.63
N VAL A 41 -3.73 -18.60 -5.70
CA VAL A 41 -3.03 -18.09 -4.52
C VAL A 41 -3.57 -16.73 -4.17
N VAL A 42 -3.84 -16.46 -2.89
CA VAL A 42 -4.20 -15.15 -2.34
C VAL A 42 -3.32 -14.84 -1.15
N GLY A 43 -3.14 -13.57 -0.82
CA GLY A 43 -2.55 -13.19 0.47
C GLY A 43 -1.72 -11.93 0.45
N LEU A 44 -0.67 -11.93 1.26
CA LEU A 44 0.18 -10.78 1.56
C LEU A 44 1.66 -11.11 1.36
N ILE A 45 2.40 -10.15 0.80
CA ILE A 45 3.86 -10.15 0.77
C ILE A 45 4.33 -9.02 1.71
N PRO A 46 5.22 -9.28 2.67
CA PRO A 46 5.70 -8.27 3.60
C PRO A 46 6.53 -7.18 2.89
N PHE A 47 6.66 -6.02 3.54
CA PHE A 47 7.55 -4.96 3.09
C PHE A 47 9.02 -5.41 3.10
N ASP A 48 9.41 -6.08 4.18
CA ASP A 48 10.76 -6.59 4.36
C ASP A 48 10.91 -7.94 3.62
N PRO A 49 11.80 -8.05 2.63
CA PRO A 49 11.98 -9.28 1.86
C PRO A 49 12.54 -10.46 2.69
N ASP A 50 13.11 -10.21 3.87
CA ASP A 50 13.60 -11.27 4.76
C ASP A 50 12.47 -11.90 5.60
N MET A 51 11.26 -11.34 5.57
CA MET A 51 10.08 -11.91 6.21
C MET A 51 9.34 -12.87 5.28
N SER A 52 8.79 -13.96 5.84
CA SER A 52 7.96 -14.90 5.09
C SER A 52 6.67 -14.25 4.60
N ALA A 53 6.32 -14.53 3.34
CA ALA A 53 5.02 -14.16 2.79
C ALA A 53 3.88 -14.97 3.44
N TYR A 54 2.70 -14.36 3.49
CA TYR A 54 1.48 -14.93 4.05
C TYR A 54 0.52 -15.26 2.91
N LEU A 55 0.79 -16.38 2.23
CA LEU A 55 0.14 -16.80 0.99
C LEU A 55 -0.59 -18.13 1.18
N PHE A 56 -1.76 -18.25 0.54
CA PHE A 56 -2.64 -19.41 0.67
C PHE A 56 -3.33 -19.75 -0.62
N VAL A 57 -3.61 -21.04 -0.80
CA VAL A 57 -4.63 -21.53 -1.73
C VAL A 57 -5.92 -21.78 -0.94
N PRO A 58 -7.01 -21.06 -1.23
CA PRO A 58 -8.28 -21.24 -0.53
C PRO A 58 -9.07 -22.42 -1.11
N GLU A 59 -9.81 -23.11 -0.24
CA GLU A 59 -10.78 -24.14 -0.62
C GLU A 59 -11.86 -23.58 -1.56
N ARG A 60 -12.33 -22.35 -1.30
CA ARG A 60 -13.31 -21.66 -2.14
C ARG A 60 -12.85 -20.23 -2.41
N LEU A 61 -12.77 -19.90 -3.70
CA LEU A 61 -12.59 -18.55 -4.20
C LEU A 61 -13.78 -18.18 -5.07
N GLU A 62 -14.46 -17.09 -4.73
CA GLU A 62 -15.62 -16.60 -5.48
C GLU A 62 -15.36 -15.18 -5.98
N GLU A 63 -15.57 -14.98 -7.28
CA GLU A 63 -15.67 -13.64 -7.86
C GLU A 63 -17.15 -13.24 -7.95
N GLN A 64 -17.48 -12.10 -7.36
CA GLN A 64 -18.85 -11.58 -7.31
C GLN A 64 -18.90 -10.12 -7.72
N GLN A 65 -20.02 -9.72 -8.32
CA GLN A 65 -20.37 -8.32 -8.52
C GLN A 65 -21.15 -7.84 -7.30
N VAL A 66 -20.48 -7.16 -6.38
CA VAL A 66 -21.08 -6.63 -5.15
C VAL A 66 -21.14 -5.10 -5.26
N PRO A 67 -22.34 -4.49 -5.21
CA PRO A 67 -22.48 -3.04 -5.22
C PRO A 67 -21.57 -2.37 -4.18
N VAL A 68 -20.99 -1.23 -4.57
CA VAL A 68 -20.23 -0.40 -3.63
C VAL A 68 -21.23 0.31 -2.72
N PRO A 69 -21.09 0.24 -1.39
CA PRO A 69 -22.01 0.91 -0.48
C PRO A 69 -22.12 2.41 -0.80
N GLU A 70 -23.32 2.96 -0.79
CA GLU A 70 -23.55 4.37 -1.14
C GLU A 70 -23.11 5.32 -0.01
N GLN A 71 -23.28 4.89 1.23
CA GLN A 71 -23.05 5.70 2.43
C GLN A 71 -22.19 4.96 3.44
N THR A 72 -21.52 5.74 4.27
CA THR A 72 -20.80 5.25 5.44
C THR A 72 -21.73 5.22 6.64
N VAL A 73 -21.50 4.30 7.57
CA VAL A 73 -22.19 4.23 8.86
C VAL A 73 -21.27 4.70 9.99
N ALA A 74 -21.86 5.27 11.04
CA ALA A 74 -21.12 5.60 12.25
C ALA A 74 -20.62 4.33 12.95
N LEU A 75 -19.37 4.36 13.42
CA LEU A 75 -18.76 3.30 14.23
C LEU A 75 -18.64 3.77 15.68
N ALA A 76 -18.33 2.84 16.59
CA ALA A 76 -18.01 3.17 17.96
C ALA A 76 -16.84 4.15 18.02
N GLU A 77 -16.88 5.12 18.93
CA GLU A 77 -15.76 6.01 19.19
C GLU A 77 -14.65 5.27 19.95
N PRO A 78 -13.37 5.56 19.68
CA PRO A 78 -12.28 4.99 20.46
C PRO A 78 -12.27 5.58 21.89
N VAL A 79 -11.92 4.74 22.85
CA VAL A 79 -11.67 5.13 24.26
C VAL A 79 -10.40 5.97 24.36
N SER A 80 -9.40 5.71 23.52
CA SER A 80 -8.18 6.50 23.44
C SER A 80 -7.52 6.38 22.07
N VAL A 81 -6.75 7.41 21.70
CA VAL A 81 -5.96 7.44 20.47
C VAL A 81 -4.54 7.87 20.82
N THR A 82 -3.54 7.09 20.40
CA THR A 82 -2.12 7.35 20.63
C THR A 82 -1.36 7.49 19.30
N GLY A 83 -0.24 8.22 19.30
CA GLY A 83 0.58 8.41 18.09
C GLY A 83 0.14 9.55 17.16
N ARG A 84 -0.79 10.42 17.60
CA ARG A 84 -1.14 11.67 16.89
C ARG A 84 0.07 12.58 16.76
N GLN A 85 0.71 12.87 17.90
CA GLN A 85 2.03 13.50 17.98
C GLN A 85 3.09 12.40 17.98
N ASN A 86 4.11 12.51 17.13
CA ASN A 86 5.13 11.49 17.01
C ASN A 86 6.54 12.08 16.86
N ASP A 87 7.15 12.41 17.99
CA ASP A 87 8.49 12.99 18.04
C ASP A 87 9.58 12.02 17.55
N ARG A 88 9.35 10.72 17.72
CA ARG A 88 10.26 9.69 17.19
C ARG A 88 10.31 9.71 15.67
N PHE A 89 9.16 9.88 15.01
CA PHE A 89 9.09 10.04 13.57
C PHE A 89 9.82 11.30 13.12
N ARG A 90 9.58 12.44 13.77
CA ARG A 90 10.28 13.70 13.47
C ARG A 90 11.81 13.56 13.61
N ALA A 91 12.27 12.93 14.69
CA ALA A 91 13.69 12.67 14.91
C ALA A 91 14.29 11.73 13.86
N ALA A 92 13.54 10.70 13.44
CA ALA A 92 13.92 9.79 12.37
C ALA A 92 14.05 10.53 11.02
N VAL A 93 13.10 11.43 10.71
CA VAL A 93 13.17 12.30 9.52
C VAL A 93 14.41 13.20 9.57
N ALA A 94 14.67 13.87 10.69
CA ALA A 94 15.86 14.72 10.85
C ALA A 94 17.15 13.91 10.64
N THR A 95 17.23 12.72 11.23
CA THR A 95 18.39 11.82 11.07
C THR A 95 18.56 11.38 9.61
N ALA A 96 17.47 10.99 8.94
CA ALA A 96 17.50 10.63 7.52
C ALA A 96 18.00 11.78 6.63
N VAL A 97 17.56 13.01 6.91
CA VAL A 97 18.01 14.22 6.21
C VAL A 97 19.52 14.42 6.38
N GLU A 98 20.06 14.25 7.59
CA GLU A 98 21.51 14.33 7.84
C GLU A 98 22.29 13.28 7.04
N ARG A 99 21.81 12.04 7.03
CA ARG A 99 22.41 10.92 6.27
C ARG A 99 22.41 11.18 4.76
N MET A 100 21.34 11.78 4.22
CA MET A 100 21.26 12.17 2.82
C MET A 100 22.20 13.34 2.48
N LYS A 101 22.33 14.33 3.37
CA LYS A 101 23.31 15.43 3.21
C LYS A 101 24.76 14.94 3.26
N ALA A 102 25.03 13.84 3.99
CA ALA A 102 26.30 13.14 3.97
C ALA A 102 26.53 12.27 2.71
N GLY A 103 25.55 12.17 1.82
CA GLY A 103 25.63 11.42 0.57
C GLY A 103 25.45 9.91 0.74
N GLU A 104 24.92 9.43 1.87
CA GLU A 104 24.75 7.99 2.12
C GLU A 104 23.67 7.36 1.25
N LEU A 105 22.59 8.11 1.00
CA LEU A 105 21.42 7.76 0.20
C LEU A 105 20.78 9.04 -0.39
N SER A 106 19.88 8.88 -1.36
CA SER A 106 19.19 9.99 -2.05
C SER A 106 17.73 10.14 -1.65
N LYS A 107 17.10 9.04 -1.21
CA LYS A 107 15.70 8.99 -0.78
C LYS A 107 15.50 7.89 0.24
N ILE A 108 14.63 8.12 1.21
CA ILE A 108 14.08 7.09 2.11
C ILE A 108 12.63 7.39 2.40
N VAL A 109 11.79 6.37 2.48
CA VAL A 109 10.43 6.50 2.96
C VAL A 109 10.43 6.09 4.41
N LEU A 110 10.07 7.01 5.31
CA LEU A 110 9.86 6.70 6.72
C LEU A 110 8.37 6.69 7.03
N SER A 111 7.99 5.92 8.03
CA SER A 111 6.60 5.71 8.40
C SER A 111 6.38 5.74 9.90
N ARG A 112 5.13 5.92 10.28
CA ARG A 112 4.65 5.96 11.66
C ARG A 112 3.30 5.27 11.79
N VAL A 113 2.96 4.99 13.04
CA VAL A 113 1.66 4.43 13.42
C VAL A 113 0.86 5.39 14.27
N LEU A 114 -0.46 5.24 14.19
CA LEU A 114 -1.43 5.80 15.13
C LEU A 114 -2.33 4.64 15.59
N THR A 115 -2.53 4.52 16.89
CA THR A 115 -3.32 3.42 17.47
C THR A 115 -4.58 3.98 18.12
N ALA A 116 -5.73 3.45 17.72
CA ALA A 116 -7.01 3.73 18.34
C ALA A 116 -7.48 2.50 19.14
N HIS A 117 -7.78 2.68 20.43
CA HIS A 117 -8.25 1.62 21.31
C HIS A 117 -9.76 1.77 21.55
N TYR A 118 -10.49 0.67 21.54
CA TYR A 118 -11.94 0.60 21.67
C TYR A 118 -12.32 -0.20 22.91
N ALA A 119 -13.55 -0.02 23.38
CA ALA A 119 -14.10 -0.93 24.39
C ALA A 119 -14.15 -2.37 23.81
N PRO A 120 -14.02 -3.41 24.65
CA PRO A 120 -14.01 -4.80 24.20
C PRO A 120 -15.19 -5.14 23.26
N GLY A 121 -14.88 -5.58 22.04
CA GLY A 121 -15.86 -5.96 21.03
C GLY A 121 -16.62 -4.81 20.36
N ALA A 122 -16.28 -3.55 20.62
CA ALA A 122 -17.06 -2.41 20.16
C ALA A 122 -16.86 -2.07 18.66
N LEU A 123 -15.69 -2.38 18.08
CA LEU A 123 -15.41 -2.05 16.68
C LEU A 123 -16.02 -3.11 15.74
N ASN A 124 -17.02 -2.70 14.95
CA ASN A 124 -17.61 -3.55 13.92
C ASN A 124 -16.74 -3.55 12.65
N LEU A 125 -15.98 -4.63 12.47
CA LEU A 125 -15.03 -4.79 11.35
C LEU A 125 -15.72 -4.85 9.97
N GLU A 126 -16.93 -5.43 9.86
CA GLU A 126 -17.66 -5.51 8.59
C GLU A 126 -18.15 -4.13 8.15
N ALA A 127 -18.71 -3.36 9.09
CA ALA A 127 -19.12 -1.99 8.86
C ALA A 127 -17.91 -1.10 8.49
N LEU A 128 -16.76 -1.29 9.14
CA LEU A 128 -15.51 -0.61 8.78
C LEU A 128 -15.07 -0.92 7.34
N TYR A 129 -15.06 -2.19 6.94
CA TYR A 129 -14.72 -2.56 5.56
C TYR A 129 -15.67 -1.93 4.54
N ASN A 130 -16.97 -1.89 4.82
CA ASN A 130 -17.95 -1.23 3.97
C ASN A 130 -17.76 0.29 3.91
N ASN A 131 -17.40 0.93 5.03
CA ASN A 131 -17.03 2.35 5.05
C ASN A 131 -15.83 2.64 4.13
N LEU A 132 -14.79 1.79 4.14
CA LEU A 132 -13.64 1.92 3.25
C LEU A 132 -14.07 1.86 1.77
N ARG A 133 -14.88 0.84 1.40
CA ARG A 133 -15.40 0.71 0.03
C ARG A 133 -16.23 1.92 -0.41
N ALA A 134 -17.06 2.46 0.47
CA ALA A 134 -17.89 3.63 0.18
C ALA A 134 -17.04 4.89 -0.10
N GLN A 135 -15.98 5.08 0.69
CA GLN A 135 -15.09 6.25 0.62
C GLN A 135 -14.08 6.16 -0.53
N GLN A 136 -13.58 4.95 -0.83
CA GLN A 136 -12.45 4.73 -1.75
C GLN A 136 -12.86 3.83 -2.94
N ARG A 137 -13.82 4.31 -3.73
CA ARG A 137 -14.50 3.52 -4.77
C ARG A 137 -13.59 3.00 -5.89
N SER A 138 -12.55 3.73 -6.23
CA SER A 138 -11.61 3.40 -7.30
C SER A 138 -10.35 2.67 -6.82
N ALA A 139 -10.21 2.46 -5.50
CA ALA A 139 -9.05 1.82 -4.91
C ALA A 139 -9.16 0.29 -4.92
N PHE A 140 -8.02 -0.37 -4.76
CA PHE A 140 -7.95 -1.77 -4.36
C PHE A 140 -8.31 -1.88 -2.88
N ASN A 141 -9.57 -2.22 -2.60
CA ASN A 141 -10.06 -2.43 -1.25
C ASN A 141 -9.77 -3.87 -0.83
N PHE A 142 -9.22 -4.06 0.37
CA PHE A 142 -8.85 -5.38 0.84
C PHE A 142 -9.15 -5.58 2.32
N ALA A 143 -9.38 -6.83 2.69
CA ALA A 143 -9.45 -7.30 4.08
C ALA A 143 -8.84 -8.70 4.13
N VAL A 144 -7.81 -8.91 4.94
CA VAL A 144 -7.13 -10.20 5.08
C VAL A 144 -7.05 -10.57 6.55
N ARG A 145 -7.60 -11.72 6.93
CA ARG A 145 -7.53 -12.23 8.29
C ARG A 145 -6.09 -12.64 8.61
N LEU A 146 -5.56 -12.08 9.69
CA LEU A 146 -4.20 -12.37 10.15
C LEU A 146 -4.21 -13.51 11.18
N PRO A 147 -3.07 -14.17 11.40
CA PRO A 147 -2.93 -15.16 12.46
C PRO A 147 -3.24 -14.57 13.84
N ASP A 148 -3.78 -15.39 14.74
CA ASP A 148 -3.92 -14.99 16.14
C ASP A 148 -2.53 -14.77 16.77
N GLY A 149 -2.42 -13.71 17.57
CA GLY A 149 -1.15 -13.25 18.15
C GLY A 149 -0.34 -12.34 17.24
N GLU A 150 -0.75 -12.11 15.98
CA GLU A 150 -0.12 -11.12 15.11
C GLU A 150 -0.24 -9.73 15.74
N ARG A 151 0.90 -9.10 16.08
CA ARG A 151 0.98 -7.89 16.93
C ARG A 151 0.25 -8.01 18.28
N GLY A 152 0.14 -9.21 18.83
CA GLY A 152 -0.58 -9.47 20.08
C GLY A 152 -2.10 -9.38 19.97
N MET A 153 -2.65 -9.32 18.76
CA MET A 153 -4.09 -9.27 18.51
C MET A 153 -4.64 -10.62 18.09
N ASN A 154 -5.88 -10.92 18.49
CA ASN A 154 -6.61 -12.11 18.05
C ASN A 154 -7.77 -11.71 17.14
N GLY A 155 -8.08 -12.55 16.15
CA GLY A 155 -9.15 -12.29 15.19
C GLY A 155 -8.99 -10.98 14.42
N SER A 156 -7.74 -10.54 14.21
CA SER A 156 -7.45 -9.27 13.54
C SER A 156 -7.41 -9.42 12.02
N TYR A 157 -7.63 -8.30 11.34
CA TYR A 157 -7.58 -8.17 9.89
C TYR A 157 -6.62 -7.06 9.51
N LEU A 158 -5.88 -7.26 8.43
CA LEU A 158 -5.29 -6.15 7.70
C LEU A 158 -6.33 -5.63 6.70
N MET A 159 -6.75 -4.38 6.84
CA MET A 159 -7.72 -3.74 5.94
C MET A 159 -7.13 -2.49 5.33
N GLY A 160 -7.51 -2.18 4.09
CA GLY A 160 -7.08 -0.95 3.45
C GLY A 160 -7.72 -0.69 2.10
N ALA A 161 -7.37 0.46 1.54
CA ALA A 161 -7.82 0.94 0.24
C ALA A 161 -6.62 1.51 -0.53
N SER A 162 -5.93 0.65 -1.27
CA SER A 162 -4.70 1.02 -1.96
C SER A 162 -4.98 1.69 -3.30
N PRO A 163 -4.33 2.82 -3.61
CA PRO A 163 -4.44 3.46 -4.91
C PRO A 163 -3.48 2.85 -5.96
N GLU A 164 -2.55 1.99 -5.58
CA GLU A 164 -1.37 1.70 -6.40
C GLU A 164 -1.24 0.21 -6.75
N LEU A 165 -1.34 -0.07 -8.05
CA LEU A 165 -1.03 -1.37 -8.63
C LEU A 165 0.49 -1.52 -8.77
N VAL A 166 1.04 -2.62 -8.25
CA VAL A 166 2.47 -2.95 -8.41
C VAL A 166 2.68 -3.83 -9.62
N PHE A 167 1.89 -4.87 -9.78
CA PHE A 167 2.06 -5.79 -10.90
C PHE A 167 0.74 -6.47 -11.24
N ARG A 168 0.41 -6.51 -12.53
CA ARG A 168 -0.71 -7.26 -13.07
C ARG A 168 -0.25 -8.02 -14.30
N THR A 169 -0.76 -9.23 -14.50
CA THR A 169 -0.60 -9.94 -15.77
C THR A 169 -1.92 -10.44 -16.34
N GLU A 170 -1.95 -10.53 -17.66
CA GLU A 170 -2.97 -11.23 -18.45
C GLU A 170 -2.25 -12.05 -19.52
N GLY A 171 -2.25 -13.37 -19.35
CA GLY A 171 -1.26 -14.24 -19.96
C GLY A 171 0.15 -13.80 -19.58
N ARG A 172 1.01 -13.61 -20.58
CA ARG A 172 2.39 -13.11 -20.38
C ARG A 172 2.50 -11.59 -20.40
N ALA A 173 1.46 -10.88 -20.84
CA ALA A 173 1.50 -9.42 -20.88
C ALA A 173 1.39 -8.87 -19.44
N PHE A 174 2.27 -7.95 -19.06
CA PHE A 174 2.26 -7.35 -17.73
C PHE A 174 2.09 -5.83 -17.78
N LYS A 175 1.61 -5.28 -16.65
CA LYS A 175 1.50 -3.83 -16.42
C LYS A 175 1.93 -3.50 -15.00
N THR A 176 2.64 -2.38 -14.85
CA THR A 176 2.92 -1.70 -13.58
C THR A 176 2.74 -0.19 -13.76
N HIS A 177 2.31 0.51 -12.72
CA HIS A 177 2.03 1.95 -12.80
C HIS A 177 2.61 2.70 -11.59
N PRO A 178 3.95 2.71 -11.44
CA PRO A 178 4.62 3.37 -10.32
C PRO A 178 4.28 4.86 -10.23
N LEU A 179 4.02 5.31 -9.01
CA LEU A 179 3.75 6.71 -8.66
C LEU A 179 4.87 7.27 -7.78
N ALA A 180 5.42 8.43 -8.14
CA ALA A 180 6.42 9.13 -7.33
C ALA A 180 6.50 10.60 -7.70
N GLY A 181 6.58 11.50 -6.71
CA GLY A 181 6.33 12.93 -6.90
C GLY A 181 4.84 13.24 -6.78
N SER A 182 4.48 14.12 -5.85
CA SER A 182 3.07 14.44 -5.55
C SER A 182 2.87 15.92 -5.25
N ALA A 183 1.70 16.44 -5.57
CA ALA A 183 1.29 17.79 -5.18
C ALA A 183 -0.16 17.82 -4.68
N PRO A 184 -0.47 18.57 -3.61
CA PRO A 184 -1.80 18.58 -3.03
C PRO A 184 -2.80 19.36 -3.88
N ARG A 185 -4.01 18.82 -4.03
CA ARG A 185 -5.12 19.47 -4.75
C ARG A 185 -5.93 20.30 -3.77
N ILE A 186 -5.38 21.46 -3.43
CA ILE A 186 -5.98 22.41 -2.46
C ILE A 186 -7.00 23.36 -3.08
N ALA A 187 -7.09 23.39 -4.41
CA ALA A 187 -8.03 24.23 -5.15
C ALA A 187 -9.22 23.41 -5.68
N GLU A 188 -10.28 24.11 -6.07
CA GLU A 188 -11.44 23.51 -6.75
C GLU A 188 -10.98 22.66 -7.95
N PRO A 189 -11.44 21.40 -8.07
CA PRO A 189 -11.05 20.53 -9.17
C PRO A 189 -11.23 21.16 -10.56
N GLY A 190 -10.16 21.20 -11.36
CA GLY A 190 -10.21 21.78 -12.71
C GLY A 190 -10.21 23.31 -12.75
N SER A 191 -10.04 23.99 -11.61
CA SER A 191 -9.76 25.42 -11.58
C SER A 191 -8.36 25.73 -12.13
N ALA A 192 -8.15 26.97 -12.55
CA ALA A 192 -6.84 27.43 -13.01
C ALA A 192 -5.72 27.26 -11.95
N GLU A 193 -6.07 27.29 -10.66
CA GLU A 193 -5.12 27.06 -9.58
C GLU A 193 -4.73 25.58 -9.44
N ASP A 194 -5.70 24.66 -9.58
CA ASP A 194 -5.44 23.21 -9.61
C ASP A 194 -4.58 22.83 -10.83
N GLU A 195 -4.85 23.43 -12.00
CA GLU A 195 -4.02 23.26 -13.19
C GLU A 195 -2.61 23.85 -13.02
N ALA A 196 -2.47 25.00 -12.35
CA ALA A 196 -1.17 25.56 -12.05
C ALA A 196 -0.37 24.70 -11.07
N ILE A 197 -1.02 23.99 -10.14
CA ILE A 197 -0.36 23.01 -9.26
C ILE A 197 0.10 21.80 -10.08
N ARG A 198 -0.78 21.27 -10.93
CA ARG A 198 -0.48 20.18 -11.87
C ARG A 198 0.75 20.50 -12.71
N ASP A 199 0.79 21.67 -13.33
CA ASP A 199 1.87 22.07 -14.24
C ASP A 199 3.18 22.31 -13.49
N ARG A 200 3.12 22.85 -12.27
CA ARG A 200 4.28 22.98 -11.38
C ARG A 200 4.87 21.62 -11.00
N LEU A 201 4.04 20.63 -10.66
CA LEU A 201 4.50 19.26 -10.39
C LEU A 201 5.19 18.66 -11.62
N PHE A 202 4.57 18.79 -12.80
CA PHE A 202 5.10 18.24 -14.04
C PHE A 202 6.45 18.84 -14.46
N ALA A 203 6.65 20.13 -14.18
CA ALA A 203 7.87 20.86 -14.48
C ALA A 203 8.94 20.76 -13.38
N SER A 204 8.61 20.26 -12.18
CA SER A 204 9.51 20.21 -11.03
C SER A 204 10.74 19.33 -11.30
N PRO A 205 11.96 19.89 -11.35
CA PRO A 205 13.17 19.09 -11.57
C PRO A 205 13.39 18.07 -10.45
N LYS A 206 13.01 18.43 -9.21
CA LYS A 206 13.08 17.56 -8.03
C LYS A 206 12.20 16.34 -8.21
N ASP A 207 10.89 16.54 -8.43
CA ASP A 207 9.93 15.45 -8.54
C ASP A 207 10.22 14.56 -9.76
N ARG A 208 10.65 15.15 -10.88
CA ARG A 208 11.06 14.39 -12.08
C ARG A 208 12.30 13.54 -11.81
N HIS A 209 13.27 14.07 -11.07
CA HIS A 209 14.48 13.32 -10.71
C HIS A 209 14.16 12.15 -9.78
N GLU A 210 13.32 12.39 -8.77
CA GLU A 210 12.82 11.34 -7.88
C GLU A 210 12.07 10.26 -8.66
N HIS A 211 11.14 10.67 -9.53
CA HIS A 211 10.36 9.77 -10.36
C HIS A 211 11.27 8.90 -11.25
N ALA A 212 12.26 9.52 -11.91
CA ALA A 212 13.19 8.80 -12.77
C ALA A 212 13.97 7.70 -12.03
N TYR A 213 14.34 7.88 -10.76
CA TYR A 213 14.98 6.81 -9.98
C TYR A 213 14.07 5.60 -9.79
N VAL A 214 12.79 5.84 -9.46
CA VAL A 214 11.80 4.75 -9.29
C VAL A 214 11.65 3.99 -10.61
N ILE A 215 11.49 4.69 -11.72
CA ILE A 215 11.32 4.08 -13.04
C ILE A 215 12.56 3.29 -13.47
N ASN A 216 13.75 3.85 -13.28
CA ASN A 216 15.00 3.20 -13.66
C ASN A 216 15.27 1.93 -12.83
N ASP A 217 14.99 1.95 -11.53
CA ASP A 217 15.15 0.77 -10.67
C ASP A 217 14.16 -0.34 -11.07
N ILE A 218 12.89 0.00 -11.30
CA ILE A 218 11.87 -0.96 -11.77
C ILE A 218 12.28 -1.54 -13.13
N ALA A 219 12.65 -0.69 -14.10
CA ALA A 219 13.07 -1.14 -15.42
C ALA A 219 14.28 -2.08 -15.35
N LYS A 220 15.29 -1.75 -14.52
CA LYS A 220 16.47 -2.59 -14.30
C LYS A 220 16.11 -3.96 -13.72
N ARG A 221 15.14 -4.03 -12.80
CA ARG A 221 14.69 -5.28 -12.16
C ARG A 221 13.77 -6.11 -13.05
N LEU A 222 13.02 -5.48 -13.96
CA LEU A 222 12.17 -6.17 -14.93
C LEU A 222 12.95 -6.71 -16.13
N ALA A 223 14.03 -6.04 -16.55
CA ALA A 223 14.80 -6.43 -17.74
C ALA A 223 15.26 -7.92 -17.78
N PRO A 224 15.66 -8.56 -16.66
CA PRO A 224 16.03 -9.97 -16.66
C PRO A 224 14.84 -10.93 -16.84
N ILE A 225 13.62 -10.50 -16.52
CA ILE A 225 12.41 -11.35 -16.53
C ILE A 225 11.44 -11.02 -17.66
N ALA A 226 11.66 -9.91 -18.36
CA ALA A 226 10.88 -9.50 -19.51
C ALA A 226 11.50 -10.03 -20.82
N GLU A 227 10.65 -10.52 -21.73
CA GLU A 227 10.98 -10.69 -23.15
C GLU A 227 10.84 -9.35 -23.90
N GLU A 228 9.79 -8.61 -23.61
CA GLU A 228 9.56 -7.24 -24.09
C GLU A 228 9.35 -6.32 -22.91
N LEU A 229 9.94 -5.12 -22.95
CA LEU A 229 9.81 -4.12 -21.89
C LEU A 229 9.67 -2.73 -22.51
N ASN A 230 8.51 -2.11 -22.29
CA ASN A 230 8.19 -0.76 -22.71
C ASN A 230 8.21 0.18 -21.49
N VAL A 231 9.13 1.16 -21.51
CA VAL A 231 9.27 2.17 -20.45
C VAL A 231 9.16 3.56 -21.09
N PRO A 232 8.02 4.26 -20.94
CA PRO A 232 7.88 5.61 -21.44
C PRO A 232 8.95 6.55 -20.85
N GLN A 233 9.53 7.39 -21.72
CA GLN A 233 10.60 8.33 -21.31
C GLN A 233 10.08 9.55 -20.54
N VAL A 234 8.79 9.84 -20.66
CA VAL A 234 8.15 11.00 -20.06
C VAL A 234 7.01 10.49 -19.18
N PRO A 235 6.95 10.89 -17.90
CA PRO A 235 5.82 10.53 -17.04
C PRO A 235 4.53 11.18 -17.55
N SER A 236 3.40 10.61 -17.19
CA SER A 236 2.09 11.24 -17.24
C SER A 236 1.71 11.82 -15.87
N LEU A 237 0.64 12.60 -15.84
CA LEU A 237 0.03 13.07 -14.60
C LEU A 237 -1.20 12.21 -14.29
N LEU A 238 -1.26 11.71 -13.06
CA LEU A 238 -2.41 10.98 -12.53
C LEU A 238 -3.09 11.81 -11.44
N GLN A 239 -4.41 11.93 -11.54
CA GLN A 239 -5.22 12.65 -10.58
C GLN A 239 -5.87 11.70 -9.58
N THR A 240 -5.82 12.07 -8.31
CA THR A 240 -6.68 11.50 -7.25
C THR A 240 -7.54 12.63 -6.65
N PRO A 241 -8.54 12.33 -5.80
CA PRO A 241 -9.32 13.38 -5.17
C PRO A 241 -8.46 14.36 -4.35
N GLN A 242 -7.36 13.90 -3.75
CA GLN A 242 -6.51 14.73 -2.87
C GLN A 242 -5.19 15.18 -3.49
N LEU A 243 -4.64 14.47 -4.48
CA LEU A 243 -3.27 14.67 -4.97
C LEU A 243 -3.18 14.55 -6.49
N TRP A 244 -2.26 15.31 -7.09
CA TRP A 244 -1.62 15.00 -8.37
C TRP A 244 -0.40 14.10 -8.14
N HIS A 245 -0.14 13.18 -9.07
CA HIS A 245 1.03 12.31 -9.08
C HIS A 245 1.72 12.33 -10.43
N LEU A 246 3.06 12.25 -10.46
CA LEU A 246 3.74 11.77 -11.66
C LEU A 246 3.64 10.24 -11.69
N ALA A 247 3.31 9.72 -12.86
CA ALA A 247 3.05 8.31 -13.08
C ALA A 247 3.69 7.85 -14.39
N THR A 248 4.27 6.65 -14.43
CA THR A 248 4.77 6.08 -15.69
C THR A 248 4.20 4.69 -15.86
N PRO A 249 3.27 4.46 -16.81
CA PRO A 249 2.80 3.12 -17.09
C PRO A 249 3.91 2.34 -17.80
N ILE A 250 4.40 1.29 -17.17
CA ILE A 250 5.38 0.36 -17.75
C ILE A 250 4.64 -0.93 -18.07
N ASP A 251 4.86 -1.44 -19.27
CA ASP A 251 4.24 -2.67 -19.76
C ASP A 251 5.25 -3.51 -20.53
N GLY A 252 4.85 -4.75 -20.83
CA GLY A 252 5.72 -5.66 -21.57
C GLY A 252 5.20 -7.08 -21.54
N VAL A 253 6.08 -8.02 -21.87
CA VAL A 253 5.81 -9.46 -21.91
C VAL A 253 6.80 -10.18 -21.02
N LEU A 254 6.33 -10.93 -20.03
CA LEU A 254 7.16 -11.79 -19.19
C LEU A 254 7.75 -12.94 -20.00
N LYS A 255 8.96 -13.38 -19.67
CA LYS A 255 9.54 -14.63 -20.21
C LYS A 255 8.65 -15.84 -19.90
N GLU A 256 8.74 -16.85 -20.75
CA GLU A 256 7.94 -18.08 -20.60
C GLU A 256 8.19 -18.75 -19.24
N GLY A 257 7.11 -19.24 -18.62
CA GLY A 257 7.15 -19.90 -17.32
C GLY A 257 7.08 -18.97 -16.09
N LEU A 258 7.16 -17.64 -16.28
CA LEU A 258 7.04 -16.68 -15.19
C LEU A 258 5.58 -16.23 -14.97
N THR A 259 5.28 -15.85 -13.74
CA THR A 259 3.94 -15.50 -13.26
C THR A 259 3.84 -14.05 -12.78
N CYS A 260 2.62 -13.59 -12.48
CA CYS A 260 2.42 -12.28 -11.84
C CYS A 260 3.15 -12.16 -10.49
N LEU A 261 3.29 -13.27 -9.76
CA LEU A 261 3.96 -13.33 -8.46
C LEU A 261 5.47 -13.12 -8.61
N ASP A 262 6.08 -13.71 -9.64
CA ASP A 262 7.50 -13.50 -9.97
C ASP A 262 7.77 -12.04 -10.32
N GLY A 263 6.92 -11.44 -11.15
CA GLY A 263 7.02 -10.03 -11.53
C GLY A 263 6.86 -9.08 -10.35
N ALA A 264 5.87 -9.32 -9.49
CA ALA A 264 5.65 -8.54 -8.27
C ALA A 264 6.86 -8.63 -7.32
N ARG A 265 7.39 -9.83 -7.09
CA ARG A 265 8.56 -10.06 -6.24
C ARG A 265 9.83 -9.44 -6.81
N ALA A 266 10.00 -9.41 -8.14
CA ALA A 266 11.19 -8.85 -8.77
C ALA A 266 11.37 -7.36 -8.47
N ILE A 267 10.28 -6.60 -8.38
CA ILE A 267 10.32 -5.13 -8.22
C ILE A 267 10.02 -4.64 -6.80
N HIS A 268 9.48 -5.49 -5.94
CA HIS A 268 9.11 -5.13 -4.57
C HIS A 268 10.26 -5.33 -3.58
N PRO A 269 10.51 -4.39 -2.63
CA PRO A 269 9.92 -3.06 -2.54
C PRO A 269 10.54 -2.08 -3.54
N THR A 270 9.69 -1.25 -4.14
CA THR A 270 10.15 -0.18 -5.05
C THR A 270 10.75 0.99 -4.27
N PRO A 271 11.57 1.85 -4.89
CA PRO A 271 12.04 3.08 -4.25
C PRO A 271 10.92 4.07 -3.87
N ALA A 272 9.69 3.86 -4.36
CA ALA A 272 8.53 4.66 -4.00
C ALA A 272 8.07 4.40 -2.56
N ILE A 273 8.29 3.20 -2.02
CA ILE A 273 7.87 2.78 -0.66
C ILE A 273 9.04 2.48 0.29
N CYS A 274 10.25 2.27 -0.26
CA CYS A 274 11.48 2.03 0.50
C CYS A 274 12.45 3.21 0.40
N GLY A 275 13.16 3.35 -0.71
CA GLY A 275 14.12 4.44 -0.93
C GLY A 275 15.17 4.10 -1.97
N ALA A 276 16.17 4.99 -2.12
CA ALA A 276 17.21 4.89 -3.13
C ALA A 276 18.59 5.28 -2.55
N PRO A 277 19.63 4.42 -2.64
CA PRO A 277 19.57 3.02 -3.05
C PRO A 277 18.72 2.15 -2.11
N THR A 278 17.97 1.19 -2.65
CA THR A 278 16.95 0.43 -1.90
C THR A 278 17.53 -0.33 -0.70
N GLU A 279 18.65 -1.02 -0.86
CA GLU A 279 19.28 -1.79 0.23
C GLU A 279 19.65 -0.89 1.42
N LYS A 280 20.32 0.24 1.15
CA LYS A 280 20.69 1.20 2.19
C LYS A 280 19.47 1.83 2.87
N ALA A 281 18.44 2.15 2.08
CA ALA A 281 17.20 2.70 2.62
C ALA A 281 16.49 1.68 3.52
N LEU A 282 16.43 0.40 3.12
CA LEU A 282 15.84 -0.68 3.91
C LEU A 282 16.57 -0.85 5.25
N ASP A 283 17.90 -0.88 5.25
CA ASP A 283 18.69 -1.00 6.47
C ASP A 283 18.50 0.19 7.41
N LEU A 284 18.41 1.40 6.86
CA LEU A 284 18.17 2.60 7.66
C LEU A 284 16.73 2.65 8.19
N ILE A 285 15.73 2.19 7.43
CA ILE A 285 14.34 2.03 7.89
C ILE A 285 14.29 1.13 9.13
N ARG A 286 14.95 -0.04 9.07
CA ARG A 286 15.03 -1.00 10.19
C ARG A 286 15.65 -0.38 11.45
N GLN A 287 16.57 0.56 11.29
CA GLN A 287 17.24 1.24 12.41
C GLN A 287 16.41 2.39 12.99
N LEU A 288 15.73 3.16 12.13
CA LEU A 288 15.08 4.42 12.53
C LEU A 288 13.62 4.23 12.95
N GLU A 289 12.90 3.27 12.38
CA GLU A 289 11.49 3.05 12.73
C GLU A 289 11.35 2.28 14.04
N SER A 290 10.58 2.83 14.98
CA SER A 290 10.38 2.19 16.29
C SER A 290 9.33 1.06 16.27
N PHE A 291 9.01 0.52 15.11
CA PHE A 291 8.05 -0.57 14.90
C PHE A 291 8.39 -1.34 13.62
N GLU A 292 7.92 -2.58 13.54
CA GLU A 292 8.03 -3.38 12.32
C GLU A 292 6.86 -3.08 11.37
N ARG A 293 7.14 -2.69 10.12
CA ARG A 293 6.08 -2.47 9.11
C ARG A 293 5.25 -3.72 8.84
N ARG A 294 5.89 -4.90 8.87
CA ARG A 294 5.30 -6.18 8.48
C ARG A 294 4.71 -6.07 7.07
N TYR A 295 3.38 -6.10 6.94
CA TYR A 295 2.70 -5.99 5.65
C TYR A 295 2.50 -4.54 5.18
N PHE A 296 2.61 -3.51 6.04
CA PHE A 296 2.48 -2.12 5.60
C PHE A 296 3.59 -1.75 4.61
N GLY A 297 3.22 -1.22 3.45
CA GLY A 297 4.14 -1.00 2.35
C GLY A 297 4.58 -2.27 1.61
N GLY A 298 4.07 -3.44 2.01
CA GLY A 298 4.15 -4.72 1.31
C GLY A 298 3.14 -4.81 0.16
N LEU A 299 2.79 -6.03 -0.26
CA LEU A 299 1.81 -6.29 -1.32
C LEU A 299 0.62 -7.10 -0.83
N VAL A 300 -0.55 -6.88 -1.43
CA VAL A 300 -1.76 -7.68 -1.27
C VAL A 300 -2.33 -8.01 -2.64
N GLY A 301 -2.75 -9.26 -2.84
CA GLY A 301 -3.13 -9.68 -4.18
C GLY A 301 -3.49 -11.15 -4.31
N TYR A 302 -3.54 -11.57 -5.57
CA TYR A 302 -3.83 -12.95 -5.96
C TYR A 302 -3.09 -13.35 -7.25
N MET A 303 -2.96 -14.66 -7.44
CA MET A 303 -2.46 -15.31 -8.66
C MET A 303 -3.29 -16.55 -8.96
N ASP A 304 -3.95 -16.64 -10.11
CA ASP A 304 -4.72 -17.80 -10.53
C ASP A 304 -3.83 -19.00 -10.93
N ALA A 305 -4.47 -20.14 -11.22
CA ALA A 305 -3.79 -21.37 -11.64
C ALA A 305 -3.04 -21.25 -12.99
N GLU A 306 -3.29 -20.21 -13.77
CA GLU A 306 -2.58 -19.93 -15.03
C GLU A 306 -1.37 -19.01 -14.82
N GLY A 307 -1.19 -18.47 -13.61
CA GLY A 307 -0.13 -17.53 -13.27
C GLY A 307 -0.51 -16.06 -13.51
N ASN A 308 -1.78 -15.77 -13.82
CA ASN A 308 -2.29 -14.41 -13.97
C ASN A 308 -2.71 -13.85 -12.62
N GLY A 309 -2.73 -12.53 -12.48
CA GLY A 309 -3.28 -11.93 -11.27
C GLY A 309 -2.87 -10.49 -11.05
N GLU A 310 -3.08 -10.01 -9.83
CA GLU A 310 -2.90 -8.62 -9.46
C GLU A 310 -2.31 -8.49 -8.06
N TRP A 311 -1.30 -7.65 -7.93
CA TRP A 311 -0.66 -7.28 -6.67
C TRP A 311 -0.66 -5.76 -6.51
N ALA A 312 -1.28 -5.27 -5.45
CA ALA A 312 -1.33 -3.86 -5.09
C ALA A 312 -0.48 -3.60 -3.84
N LEU A 313 0.03 -2.37 -3.68
CA LEU A 313 0.72 -1.99 -2.43
C LEU A 313 -0.24 -2.02 -1.24
N VAL A 314 0.24 -2.40 -0.07
CA VAL A 314 -0.52 -2.28 1.18
C VAL A 314 -0.33 -0.86 1.73
N LEU A 315 -1.23 0.05 1.33
CA LEU A 315 -1.25 1.44 1.76
C LEU A 315 -2.64 1.85 2.21
N ARG A 316 -2.73 3.00 2.89
CA ARG A 316 -3.98 3.56 3.44
C ARG A 316 -4.76 2.48 4.18
N CYS A 317 -4.06 1.87 5.14
CA CYS A 317 -4.46 0.62 5.76
C CYS A 317 -4.27 0.66 7.28
N ALA A 318 -4.90 -0.31 7.95
CA ALA A 318 -4.71 -0.58 9.35
C ALA A 318 -4.77 -2.08 9.63
N GLN A 319 -4.10 -2.51 10.70
CA GLN A 319 -4.41 -3.78 11.34
C GLN A 319 -5.49 -3.52 12.39
N VAL A 320 -6.61 -4.22 12.30
CA VAL A 320 -7.82 -3.97 13.08
C VAL A 320 -8.33 -5.24 13.74
N SER A 321 -8.67 -5.13 15.02
CA SER A 321 -9.43 -6.12 15.79
C SER A 321 -10.68 -5.43 16.35
N PRO A 322 -11.63 -6.16 16.96
CA PRO A 322 -12.79 -5.53 17.61
C PRO A 322 -12.46 -4.53 18.74
N GLU A 323 -11.19 -4.47 19.20
CA GLU A 323 -10.75 -3.67 20.35
C GLU A 323 -9.64 -2.67 20.01
N GLU A 324 -9.00 -2.79 18.85
CA GLU A 324 -7.85 -1.95 18.50
C GLU A 324 -7.72 -1.77 16.99
N ALA A 325 -7.31 -0.58 16.56
CA ALA A 325 -6.92 -0.28 15.18
C ALA A 325 -5.53 0.39 15.16
N VAL A 326 -4.55 -0.25 14.52
CA VAL A 326 -3.21 0.31 14.27
C VAL A 326 -3.15 0.77 12.82
N LEU A 327 -3.22 2.08 12.61
CA LEU A 327 -3.15 2.73 11.29
C LEU A 327 -1.70 3.01 10.92
N TYR A 328 -1.40 2.97 9.63
CA TYR A 328 -0.06 3.21 9.10
C TYR A 328 -0.04 4.33 8.06
N ALA A 329 1.02 5.14 8.08
CA ALA A 329 1.33 6.06 6.99
C ALA A 329 2.83 6.32 6.90
N GLY A 330 3.30 6.58 5.68
CA GLY A 330 4.68 6.97 5.42
C GLY A 330 4.79 8.16 4.48
N ALA A 331 5.92 8.84 4.55
CA ALA A 331 6.30 9.98 3.71
C ALA A 331 7.66 9.73 3.06
N GLY A 332 7.80 10.20 1.82
CA GLY A 332 9.05 10.13 1.09
C GLY A 332 9.95 11.28 1.50
N ILE A 333 11.07 10.96 2.13
CA ILE A 333 12.02 11.92 2.70
C ILE A 333 13.17 12.12 1.72
N VAL A 334 13.53 13.38 1.50
CA VAL A 334 14.69 13.83 0.72
C VAL A 334 15.54 14.80 1.54
N ALA A 335 16.68 15.26 1.02
CA ALA A 335 17.61 16.14 1.74
C ALA A 335 17.00 17.51 2.13
N GLU A 336 15.95 17.94 1.43
CA GLU A 336 15.22 19.19 1.68
C GLU A 336 13.96 19.01 2.56
N SER A 337 13.64 17.79 2.99
CA SER A 337 12.47 17.51 3.81
C SER A 337 12.55 18.18 5.18
N ASP A 338 11.39 18.65 5.67
CA ASP A 338 11.23 19.25 7.00
C ASP A 338 10.45 18.29 7.92
N PRO A 339 10.99 17.93 9.11
CA PRO A 339 10.34 16.97 10.00
C PRO A 339 8.87 17.25 10.35
N GLU A 340 8.48 18.53 10.52
CA GLU A 340 7.10 18.88 10.85
C GLU A 340 6.18 18.74 9.64
N LEU A 341 6.63 19.17 8.45
CA LEU A 341 5.86 19.01 7.23
C LEU A 341 5.61 17.53 6.91
N GLU A 342 6.61 16.66 7.07
CA GLU A 342 6.46 15.22 6.83
C GLU A 342 5.55 14.56 7.88
N HIS A 343 5.57 15.05 9.13
CA HIS A 343 4.65 14.62 10.17
C HIS A 343 3.20 14.99 9.84
N THR A 344 2.98 16.20 9.35
CA THR A 344 1.66 16.67 8.88
C THR A 344 1.20 15.86 7.67
N GLU A 345 2.06 15.61 6.67
CA GLU A 345 1.74 14.79 5.50
C GLU A 345 1.29 13.37 5.90
N THR A 346 2.04 12.73 6.78
CA THR A 346 1.68 11.40 7.29
C THR A 346 0.37 11.43 8.07
N GLY A 347 0.05 12.53 8.76
CA GLY A 347 -1.24 12.73 9.44
C GLY A 347 -2.40 12.77 8.46
N THR A 348 -2.29 13.54 7.38
CA THR A 348 -3.29 13.57 6.31
C THR A 348 -3.48 12.18 5.66
N LYS A 349 -2.38 11.44 5.45
CA LYS A 349 -2.42 10.07 4.91
C LYS A 349 -3.13 9.10 5.85
N LEU A 350 -2.86 9.15 7.17
CA LEU A 350 -3.59 8.40 8.19
C LEU A 350 -5.09 8.70 8.15
N GLY A 351 -5.46 9.97 7.97
CA GLY A 351 -6.84 10.44 7.89
C GLY A 351 -7.65 9.77 6.77
N SER A 352 -7.01 9.23 5.73
CA SER A 352 -7.72 8.45 4.70
C SER A 352 -8.38 7.19 5.25
N PHE A 353 -7.71 6.49 6.16
CA PHE A 353 -8.30 5.34 6.87
C PHE A 353 -9.06 5.81 8.12
N GLY A 354 -8.54 6.83 8.82
CA GLY A 354 -9.17 7.40 10.01
C GLY A 354 -10.61 7.86 9.78
N ARG A 355 -10.93 8.42 8.61
CA ARG A 355 -12.32 8.77 8.24
C ARG A 355 -13.26 7.56 8.16
N ALA A 356 -12.78 6.37 7.80
CA ALA A 356 -13.61 5.16 7.81
C ALA A 356 -13.88 4.66 9.24
N LEU A 357 -12.97 4.97 10.17
CA LEU A 357 -13.07 4.68 11.60
C LEU A 357 -13.84 5.75 12.40
N GLY A 358 -14.07 6.94 11.83
CA GLY A 358 -14.56 8.10 12.60
C GLY A 358 -13.50 8.70 13.53
N VAL A 359 -12.21 8.49 13.23
CA VAL A 359 -11.08 8.94 14.06
C VAL A 359 -10.38 10.12 13.41
N ASP A 360 -10.30 11.24 14.13
CA ASP A 360 -9.39 12.32 13.78
C ASP A 360 -7.93 11.88 13.98
N THR A 361 -7.04 12.29 13.08
CA THR A 361 -5.66 11.80 13.01
C THR A 361 -4.62 12.91 13.17
N LEU A 362 -5.04 14.18 13.11
CA LEU A 362 -4.15 15.34 13.22
C LEU A 362 -4.13 15.90 14.66
N GLY A 363 -5.26 15.81 15.39
CA GLY A 363 -5.37 16.35 16.75
C GLY A 363 -5.66 17.86 16.74
N GLU A 364 -6.11 18.38 17.88
CA GLU A 364 -6.60 19.76 18.01
C GLU A 364 -5.51 20.85 17.82
N ASP A 365 -4.22 20.49 17.87
CA ASP A 365 -3.08 21.42 17.83
C ASP A 365 -2.35 21.49 16.47
N THR A 366 -3.03 21.20 15.36
CA THR A 366 -2.43 21.40 14.04
C THR A 366 -2.76 22.81 13.55
N PRO A 367 -1.78 23.69 13.27
CA PRO A 367 -2.04 25.07 12.89
C PRO A 367 -2.87 25.24 11.61
#